data_AF-A0A7J9L1Q2-F1
#
_entry.id   AF-A0A7J9L1Q2-F1
#
_cell.length_a   1.000
_cell.length_b   1.000
_cell.length_c   1.000
_cell.angle_alpha   90.00
_cell.angle_beta   90.00
_cell.angle_gamma   90.00
#
_symmetry.space_group_name_H-M   'P 1'
#
loop_
_entity.id
_entity.type
_entity.pdbx_description
1 polymer ?
#
loop_
_entity_poly.entity_id
_entity_poly.type
_entity_poly.pdbx_seq_one_letter_code
_entity_poly.pdbx_strand_id
1 'polypeptide(L)' 'MDKLMRLASEKDVVVFSKSSCCLCYAITILFQELGVTSTVHEIDQDPEGREIEKTLMRLGCNAPVPAIFVGGRLVGSTNE' A
#
# COMPACT_ATOMS: atom_id res chain seq x y z
N MET A 1 14.07 5.93 10.54
CA MET A 1 13.56 4.96 9.55
C MET A 1 12.17 5.41 9.17
N ASP A 2 11.91 5.62 7.89
CA ASP A 2 10.58 5.97 7.38
C ASP A 2 9.59 4.84 7.73
N LYS A 3 8.47 5.18 8.38
CA LYS A 3 7.45 4.21 8.83
C LYS A 3 6.97 3.34 7.69
N LEU A 4 6.73 3.94 6.53
CA LEU A 4 6.36 3.23 5.31
C LEU A 4 7.32 2.09 4.97
N MET A 5 8.64 2.32 5.03
CA MET A 5 9.63 1.31 4.67
C MET A 5 9.67 0.16 5.68
N ARG A 6 9.39 0.47 6.96
CA ARG A 6 9.24 -0.55 8.00
C ARG A 6 8.03 -1.44 7.71
N LEU A 7 6.86 -0.83 7.50
CA LEU A 7 5.61 -1.53 7.20
C LEU A 7 5.71 -2.35 5.90
N ALA A 8 6.30 -1.77 4.85
CA ALA A 8 6.51 -2.44 3.56
C ALA A 8 7.39 -3.70 3.66
N SER A 9 8.22 -3.80 4.69
CA SER A 9 9.13 -4.92 4.91
C SER A 9 8.59 -5.97 5.90
N GLU A 10 7.38 -5.80 6.43
CA GLU A 10 6.81 -6.72 7.44
C GLU A 10 6.41 -8.09 6.87
N LYS A 11 6.01 -8.13 5.59
CA LYS A 11 5.50 -9.32 4.91
C LYS A 11 5.90 -9.35 3.44
N ASP A 12 5.72 -10.52 2.82
CA ASP A 12 6.03 -10.74 1.41
C ASP A 12 5.23 -9.83 0.48
N VAL A 13 3.94 -9.58 0.79
CA VAL A 13 3.08 -8.66 0.04
C VAL A 13 2.39 -7.69 1.01
N VAL A 14 2.56 -6.39 0.78
CA VAL A 14 1.98 -5.32 1.59
C VAL A 14 1.22 -4.34 0.68
N VAL A 15 0.00 -4.00 1.05
CA VAL A 15 -0.88 -3.08 0.32
C VAL A 15 -1.20 -1.89 1.22
N PHE A 16 -0.78 -0.70 0.79
CA PHE A 16 -1.25 0.55 1.37
C PHE A 16 -2.57 0.96 0.69
N SER A 17 -3.59 1.18 1.51
CA SER A 17 -4.98 1.39 1.10
C SER A 17 -5.59 2.58 1.87
N LYS A 18 -6.78 3.00 1.44
CA LYS A 18 -7.67 3.85 2.24
C LYS A 18 -9.03 3.17 2.39
N SER A 19 -9.72 3.40 3.51
CA SER A 19 -11.06 2.86 3.76
C SER A 19 -12.09 3.25 2.69
N SER A 20 -11.89 4.40 2.02
CA SER A 20 -12.77 4.93 0.96
C SER A 20 -12.34 4.58 -0.47
N CYS A 21 -11.33 3.72 -0.65
CA CYS A 21 -10.75 3.41 -1.96
C CYS A 21 -11.33 2.12 -2.58
N CYS A 22 -12.26 2.26 -3.54
CA CYS A 22 -12.87 1.11 -4.23
C CYS A 22 -11.85 0.24 -4.97
N LEU A 23 -10.83 0.84 -5.58
CA LEU A 23 -9.79 0.09 -6.29
C LEU A 23 -8.92 -0.73 -5.34
N CYS A 24 -8.66 -0.20 -4.14
CA CYS A 24 -7.89 -0.90 -3.12
C CYS A 24 -8.65 -2.15 -2.61
N TYR A 25 -9.98 -2.06 -2.51
CA TYR A 25 -10.83 -3.20 -2.23
C TYR A 25 -10.71 -4.27 -3.34
N ALA A 26 -10.81 -3.86 -4.61
CA ALA A 26 -10.69 -4.79 -5.75
C ALA A 26 -9.33 -5.53 -5.77
N ILE A 27 -8.22 -4.83 -5.50
CA ILE A 27 -6.88 -5.45 -5.42
C ILE A 27 -6.78 -6.42 -4.25
N THR A 28 -7.36 -6.07 -3.11
CA THR A 28 -7.36 -6.95 -1.92
C THR A 28 -8.10 -8.26 -2.22
N ILE A 29 -9.28 -8.17 -2.86
CA ILE A 29 -10.04 -9.34 -3.30
C ILE A 29 -9.27 -10.15 -4.33
N LEU A 30 -8.67 -9.50 -5.34
CA LEU A 30 -7.87 -10.18 -6.36
C LEU A 30 -6.72 -10.98 -5.74
N PHE A 31 -5.99 -10.43 -4.78
CA PHE A 31 -4.93 -11.17 -4.10
C PHE A 31 -5.47 -12.35 -3.30
N GLN A 32 -6.61 -12.20 -2.62
CA GLN A 32 -7.27 -13.32 -1.94
C GLN A 32 -7.68 -14.44 -2.93
N GLU A 33 -8.28 -14.09 -4.07
CA GLU A 33 -8.69 -15.04 -5.10
C GLU A 33 -7.50 -15.77 -5.74
N LEU A 34 -6.34 -15.11 -5.84
CA LEU A 34 -5.10 -15.70 -6.32
C LEU A 34 -4.35 -16.51 -5.24
N GLY A 35 -4.88 -16.61 -4.02
CA GLY A 35 -4.25 -17.32 -2.90
C GLY A 35 -3.03 -16.58 -2.32
N VAL A 36 -2.87 -15.29 -2.62
CA VAL A 36 -1.79 -14.45 -2.09
C VAL A 36 -2.18 -13.92 -0.72
N THR A 37 -1.33 -14.18 0.28
CA THR A 37 -1.50 -13.58 1.61
C THR A 37 -0.87 -12.18 1.62
N SER A 38 -1.71 -11.15 1.56
CA SER A 38 -1.28 -9.75 1.63
C SER A 38 -1.67 -9.09 2.96
N THR A 39 -0.80 -8.24 3.50
CA THR A 39 -1.16 -7.34 4.61
C THR A 39 -1.66 -6.02 4.07
N VAL A 40 -2.81 -5.55 4.57
CA VAL A 40 -3.39 -4.26 4.18
C VAL A 40 -3.18 -3.24 5.31
N HIS A 41 -2.61 -2.09 4.99
CA HIS A 41 -2.53 -0.94 5.89
C HIS A 41 -3.44 0.18 5.39
N GLU A 42 -4.48 0.50 6.16
CA GLU A 42 -5.37 1.63 5.90
C GLU A 42 -4.72 2.92 6.41
N ILE A 43 -4.15 3.70 5.49
CA ILE A 43 -3.35 4.86 5.86
C ILE A 43 -4.20 6.03 6.37
N ASP A 44 -5.49 6.09 6.02
CA ASP A 44 -6.42 7.10 6.53
C ASP A 44 -6.84 6.84 7.99
N GLN A 45 -6.61 5.64 8.51
CA GLN A 45 -6.84 5.27 9.91
C GLN A 45 -5.55 5.28 10.74
N ASP A 46 -4.40 5.54 10.12
CA ASP A 46 -3.10 5.62 10.79
C ASP A 46 -2.80 7.07 11.24
N PRO A 47 -2.40 7.32 12.50
CA PRO A 47 -2.05 8.66 12.99
C PRO A 47 -0.94 9.36 12.19
N GLU A 48 -0.05 8.59 11.55
CA GLU A 48 1.05 9.05 10.71
C GLU A 48 0.73 8.90 9.21
N GLY A 49 -0.52 8.63 8.86
CA GLY A 49 -0.99 8.40 7.48
C GLY A 49 -0.53 9.45 6.49
N ARG A 50 -0.58 10.73 6.88
CA ARG A 50 -0.13 11.85 6.04
C ARG A 50 1.36 11.80 5.68
N GLU A 51 2.21 11.31 6.58
CA GLU A 51 3.64 11.14 6.29
C GLU A 51 3.90 9.91 5.40
N ILE A 52 3.10 8.86 5.58
CA ILE A 52 3.08 7.69 4.69
C ILE A 52 2.72 8.12 3.26
N GLU A 53 1.64 8.90 3.09
CA GLU A 53 1.23 9.45 1.78
C GLU A 53 2.32 10.28 1.12
N LYS A 54 2.93 11.22 1.86
CA LYS A 54 4.03 12.04 1.33
C LYS A 54 5.20 11.17 0.86
N THR A 55 5.50 10.11 1.60
CA THR A 55 6.58 9.19 1.23
C THR A 55 6.23 8.41 -0.03
N LEU A 56 4.99 7.94 -0.18
CA LEU A 56 4.50 7.29 -1.41
C LEU A 56 4.62 8.22 -2.63
N MET A 57 4.19 9.48 -2.48
CA MET A 57 4.33 10.47 -3.55
C MET A 57 5.81 10.72 -3.92
N ARG A 58 6.73 10.74 -2.94
CA ARG A 58 8.18 10.88 -3.19
C ARG A 58 8.79 9.66 -3.87
N LEU A 59 8.20 8.48 -3.71
CA LEU A 59 8.61 7.25 -4.39
C LEU A 59 8.12 7.18 -5.85
N GLY A 60 7.38 8.18 -6.31
CA GLY A 60 6.91 8.28 -7.69
C GLY A 60 5.49 7.77 -7.93
N CYS A 61 4.72 7.51 -6.87
CA CYS A 61 3.29 7.21 -7.04
C CYS A 61 2.53 8.48 -7.44
N ASN A 62 1.71 8.42 -8.49
CA ASN A 62 0.84 9.54 -8.90
C ASN A 62 -0.31 9.76 -7.90
N ALA A 63 -0.75 8.69 -7.26
CA ALA A 63 -1.68 8.72 -6.14
C ALA A 63 -1.10 7.89 -4.98
N PRO A 64 -1.39 8.26 -3.72
CA PRO A 64 -0.83 7.54 -2.57
C PRO A 64 -1.36 6.11 -2.44
N VAL A 65 -2.57 5.81 -2.94
CA VAL A 65 -3.15 4.46 -2.87
C VAL A 65 -3.90 4.11 -4.16
N PRO A 66 -4.04 2.81 -4.47
CA PRO A 66 -3.34 1.67 -3.87
C PRO A 66 -1.83 1.73 -4.15
N ALA A 67 -1.00 1.36 -3.16
CA ALA A 67 0.43 1.15 -3.37
C ALA A 67 0.82 -0.24 -2.85
N ILE A 68 1.45 -1.03 -3.71
CA ILE A 68 1.73 -2.44 -3.52
C ILE A 68 3.22 -2.64 -3.40
N PHE A 69 3.64 -3.25 -2.29
CA PHE A 69 5.02 -3.61 -2.02
C PHE A 69 5.16 -5.13 -1.99
N VAL A 70 6.22 -5.64 -2.60
CA VAL A 70 6.60 -7.06 -2.55
C VAL A 70 8.04 -7.15 -2.05
N GLY A 71 8.25 -7.86 -0.94
CA GLY A 71 9.56 -7.98 -0.30
C GLY A 71 10.21 -6.62 0.01
N GLY A 72 9.42 -5.64 0.49
CA GLY A 72 9.90 -4.28 0.78
C GLY A 72 10.09 -3.35 -0.43
N ARG A 73 9.81 -3.81 -1.66
CA ARG A 73 9.98 -3.01 -2.88
C ARG A 73 8.63 -2.60 -3.46
N LEU A 74 8.48 -1.33 -3.82
CA LEU A 74 7.31 -0.83 -4.54
C LEU A 74 7.24 -1.51 -5.92
N VAL A 75 6.17 -2.25 -6.19
CA VAL A 75 5.95 -2.97 -7.45
C VAL A 75 4.78 -2.43 -8.25
N GLY A 76 3.84 -1.76 -7.60
CA GLY A 76 2.65 -1.22 -8.26
C GLY A 76 2.06 -0.06 -7.49
N SER A 77 1.63 0.95 -8.22
CA SER A 77 0.78 2.04 -7.76
C SER A 77 -0.27 2.30 -8.85
N THR A 78 -1.28 3.11 -8.53
CA THR A 78 -2.21 3.66 -9.52
C THR A 78 -1.45 4.57 -10.49
N ASN A 79 -0.87 3.95 -11.50
CA ASN A 79 -0.25 4.62 -12.63
C ASN A 79 -1.18 4.39 -13.83
N GLU A 80 -2.13 5.30 -14.00
CA GLU A 80 -2.47 5.77 -15.35
C GLU A 80 -1.77 7.11 -15.57
#